data_AF-A0A1H3JIH8-F1
#
_entry.id   AF-A0A1H3JIH8-F1
#
_cell.length_a   1.000
_cell.length_b   1.000
_cell.length_c   1.000
_cell.angle_alpha   90.00
_cell.angle_beta   90.00
_cell.angle_gamma   90.00
#
_symmetry.space_group_name_H-M   'P 1'
#
loop_
_entity.id
_entity.type
_entity.pdbx_description
1 polymer ?
#
loop_
_entity_poly.entity_id
_entity_poly.type
_entity_poly.pdbx_seq_one_letter_code
_entity_poly.pdbx_strand_id
1 'polypeptide(L)'
;MKNVVVGIFSALTMIYVIAIILTLYNVNSRKNQIEKVTSDVMYEHMKNNLSIVTQVEEANEENSNELKKDLKEEKTTKLGKIIQNPGENKLKKELENRMIFIKDKDELKISILKYDLNKGIICVEVHDKYRIFSGKIKNIKVYKQIIFDKEDISLKEKTEYRTLIFYDRDIVYKKVRLKVGSVYKVPEYIPVPNPNIQKKQVKKEMILIKPGEKISVTNEMPNEVEYSLIEK
;
A
#
# COMPACT_ATOMS: atom_id res chain seq x y z
N MET A 1 -57.99 17.13 4.64
CA MET A 1 -57.48 15.76 4.90
C MET A 1 -56.49 15.25 3.84
N LYS A 2 -56.72 15.47 2.53
CA LYS A 2 -55.82 14.98 1.45
C LYS A 2 -54.36 15.41 1.62
N ASN A 3 -54.11 16.67 1.99
CA ASN A 3 -52.74 17.20 2.14
C ASN A 3 -51.97 16.57 3.32
N VAL A 4 -52.67 16.17 4.39
CA VAL A 4 -52.05 15.50 5.56
C VAL A 4 -51.61 14.08 5.18
N VAL A 5 -52.44 13.36 4.42
CA VAL A 5 -52.13 12.01 3.94
C VAL A 5 -50.88 12.04 3.04
N VAL A 6 -50.79 13.00 2.11
CA VAL A 6 -49.62 13.16 1.23
C VAL A 6 -48.34 13.43 2.03
N GLY A 7 -48.41 14.24 3.09
CA GLY A 7 -47.28 14.50 3.98
C GLY A 7 -46.75 13.25 4.67
N ILE A 8 -47.64 12.39 5.19
CA ILE A 8 -47.27 11.13 5.85
C ILE A 8 -46.58 10.17 4.86
N PHE A 9 -47.11 10.01 3.65
CA PHE A 9 -46.49 9.17 2.61
C PHE A 9 -45.11 9.69 2.19
N SER A 10 -44.94 11.01 2.08
CA SER A 10 -43.65 11.62 1.78
C SER A 10 -42.61 11.33 2.87
N ALA A 11 -42.98 11.46 4.15
CA ALA A 11 -42.09 11.17 5.27
C ALA A 11 -41.68 9.69 5.32
N LEU A 12 -42.63 8.77 5.13
CA LEU A 12 -42.33 7.33 5.08
C LEU A 12 -41.39 6.97 3.93
N THR A 13 -41.57 7.58 2.76
CA THR A 13 -40.69 7.37 1.60
C THR A 13 -39.27 7.83 1.91
N MET A 14 -39.11 8.98 2.55
CA MET A 14 -37.79 9.50 2.94
C MET A 14 -37.08 8.55 3.93
N ILE A 15 -37.78 8.06 4.95
CA ILE A 15 -37.24 7.09 5.91
C ILE A 15 -36.81 5.81 5.20
N TYR A 16 -37.59 5.33 4.24
CA TYR A 16 -37.27 4.14 3.46
C TYR A 16 -35.99 4.31 2.62
N VAL A 17 -35.83 5.46 1.97
CA VAL A 17 -34.62 5.78 1.20
C VAL A 17 -33.38 5.80 2.12
N ILE A 18 -33.48 6.42 3.30
CA ILE A 18 -32.39 6.45 4.28
C ILE A 18 -32.01 5.03 4.71
N ALA A 19 -32.99 4.16 4.97
CA ALA A 19 -32.74 2.77 5.34
C ALA A 19 -31.99 1.99 4.24
N ILE A 20 -32.30 2.24 2.97
CA ILE A 20 -31.58 1.65 1.83
C ILE A 20 -30.12 2.15 1.79
N ILE A 21 -29.92 3.47 1.92
CA ILE A 21 -28.57 4.06 1.91
C ILE A 21 -27.71 3.49 3.04
N LEU A 22 -28.26 3.39 4.26
CA LEU A 22 -27.57 2.79 5.40
C LEU A 22 -27.23 1.32 5.16
N THR A 23 -28.13 0.57 4.52
CA THR A 23 -27.89 -0.84 4.18
C THR A 23 -26.75 -0.99 3.18
N LEU A 24 -26.73 -0.18 2.12
CA LEU A 24 -25.67 -0.18 1.11
C LEU A 24 -24.33 0.25 1.71
N TYR A 25 -24.35 1.29 2.55
CA TYR A 25 -23.16 1.77 3.26
C TYR A 25 -22.55 0.68 4.15
N ASN A 26 -23.38 -0.04 4.91
CA ASN A 26 -22.92 -1.11 5.78
C ASN A 26 -22.23 -2.24 4.99
N VAL A 27 -22.84 -2.67 3.86
CA VAL A 27 -22.23 -3.68 2.97
C VAL A 27 -20.87 -3.22 2.45
N ASN A 28 -20.78 -1.97 1.99
CA ASN A 28 -19.53 -1.43 1.43
C ASN A 28 -18.45 -1.24 2.50
N SER A 29 -18.83 -0.70 3.66
CA SER A 29 -17.92 -0.52 4.81
C SER A 29 -17.35 -1.85 5.27
N ARG A 30 -18.21 -2.88 5.41
CA ARG A 30 -17.79 -4.22 5.83
C ARG A 30 -16.84 -4.87 4.81
N LYS A 31 -17.14 -4.76 3.52
CA LYS A 31 -16.25 -5.23 2.45
C LYS A 31 -14.88 -4.54 2.51
N ASN A 32 -14.86 -3.21 2.64
CA ASN A 32 -13.62 -2.43 2.74
C ASN A 32 -12.80 -2.80 3.98
N GLN A 33 -13.45 -3.05 5.12
CA GLN A 33 -12.78 -3.50 6.34
C GLN A 33 -12.13 -4.87 6.14
N ILE A 34 -12.83 -5.84 5.54
CA ILE A 34 -12.28 -7.16 5.21
C ILE A 34 -11.07 -7.01 4.30
N GLU A 35 -11.20 -6.26 3.20
CA GLU A 35 -10.10 -6.03 2.25
C GLU A 35 -8.87 -5.41 2.91
N LYS A 36 -9.07 -4.41 3.77
CA LYS A 36 -7.98 -3.73 4.48
C LYS A 36 -7.30 -4.68 5.45
N VAL A 37 -8.06 -5.35 6.32
CA VAL A 37 -7.51 -6.29 7.31
C VAL A 37 -6.78 -7.43 6.61
N THR A 38 -7.36 -8.04 5.56
CA THR A 38 -6.69 -9.08 4.78
C THR A 38 -5.37 -8.57 4.20
N SER A 39 -5.36 -7.38 3.62
CA SER A 39 -4.14 -6.80 3.04
C SER A 39 -3.06 -6.56 4.09
N ASP A 40 -3.44 -6.00 5.25
CA ASP A 40 -2.52 -5.69 6.35
C ASP A 40 -1.93 -6.98 6.94
N VAL A 41 -2.76 -8.01 7.18
CA VAL A 41 -2.27 -9.32 7.67
C VAL A 41 -1.34 -9.98 6.66
N MET A 42 -1.73 -10.04 5.38
CA MET A 42 -0.90 -10.67 4.36
C MET A 42 0.45 -9.95 4.19
N TYR A 43 0.44 -8.60 4.25
CA TYR A 43 1.66 -7.80 4.15
C TYR A 43 2.61 -8.06 5.32
N GLU A 44 2.09 -8.00 6.55
CA GLU A 44 2.89 -8.21 7.75
C GLU A 44 3.39 -9.64 7.86
N HIS A 45 2.54 -10.61 7.53
CA HIS A 45 2.93 -12.02 7.46
C HIS A 45 4.05 -12.21 6.46
N MET A 46 3.94 -11.64 5.26
CA MET A 46 5.04 -11.72 4.29
C MET A 46 6.30 -11.08 4.85
N LYS A 47 6.22 -9.83 5.33
CA LYS A 47 7.39 -9.08 5.82
C LYS A 47 8.14 -9.83 6.92
N ASN A 48 7.40 -10.40 7.89
CA ASN A 48 8.00 -11.08 9.04
C ASN A 48 8.61 -12.43 8.69
N ASN A 49 8.12 -13.09 7.63
CA ASN A 49 8.59 -14.43 7.26
C ASN A 49 9.56 -14.40 6.06
N LEU A 50 9.58 -13.32 5.26
CA LEU A 50 10.52 -13.16 4.14
C LEU A 50 11.95 -12.90 4.64
N SER A 51 12.12 -12.13 5.72
CA SER A 51 13.43 -11.89 6.35
C SER A 51 14.11 -13.18 6.81
N ILE A 52 13.31 -14.15 7.26
CA ILE A 52 13.78 -15.48 7.64
C ILE A 52 14.28 -16.24 6.41
N VAL A 53 13.57 -16.15 5.27
CA VAL A 53 14.00 -16.81 4.02
C VAL A 53 15.30 -16.22 3.50
N THR A 54 15.45 -14.88 3.54
CA THR A 54 16.67 -14.20 3.05
C THR A 54 17.90 -14.57 3.88
N GLN A 55 17.81 -14.58 5.22
CA GLN A 55 18.95 -14.94 6.08
C GLN A 55 19.37 -16.41 5.91
N VAL A 56 18.43 -17.29 5.56
CA VAL A 56 18.71 -18.70 5.28
C VAL A 56 19.38 -18.89 3.91
N GLU A 57 19.01 -18.09 2.90
CA GLU A 57 19.70 -18.09 1.60
C GLU A 57 21.17 -17.64 1.76
N GLU A 58 21.43 -16.54 2.48
CA GLU A 58 22.78 -16.01 2.71
C GLU A 58 23.66 -16.98 3.52
N ALA A 59 23.15 -17.55 4.61
CA ALA A 59 23.89 -18.51 5.44
C ALA A 59 24.20 -19.84 4.71
N ASN A 60 23.36 -20.23 3.75
CA ASN A 60 23.61 -21.41 2.92
C ASN A 60 24.60 -21.13 1.79
N GLU A 61 24.61 -19.93 1.20
CA GLU A 61 25.62 -19.54 0.22
C GLU A 61 27.02 -19.45 0.83
N GLU A 62 27.15 -18.84 2.01
CA GLU A 62 28.42 -18.77 2.76
C GLU A 62 28.94 -20.17 3.11
N ASN A 63 28.08 -21.05 3.65
CA ASN A 63 28.46 -22.43 3.94
C ASN A 63 28.82 -23.24 2.69
N SER A 64 28.14 -23.04 1.55
CA SER A 64 28.46 -23.77 0.31
C SER A 64 29.81 -23.35 -0.30
N ASN A 65 30.23 -22.11 -0.03
CA ASN A 65 31.50 -21.58 -0.52
C ASN A 65 32.68 -22.02 0.37
N GLU A 66 32.47 -22.20 1.68
CA GLU A 66 33.46 -22.84 2.55
C GLU A 66 33.56 -24.36 2.31
N LEU A 67 32.44 -25.05 2.09
CA LEU A 67 32.42 -26.51 1.87
C LEU A 67 32.97 -26.95 0.50
N LYS A 68 33.16 -26.03 -0.45
CA LYS A 68 33.80 -26.33 -1.75
C LYS A 68 35.33 -26.32 -1.69
N LYS A 69 35.93 -25.89 -0.57
CA LYS A 69 37.39 -25.82 -0.44
C LYS A 69 38.02 -27.07 0.15
N ASP A 70 37.26 -27.86 0.91
CA ASP A 70 37.74 -29.12 1.49
C ASP A 70 36.67 -30.21 1.37
N LEU A 71 37.06 -31.33 0.75
CA LEU A 71 36.39 -32.64 0.70
C LEU A 71 35.23 -32.87 -0.30
N LYS A 72 35.63 -33.55 -1.38
CA LYS A 72 34.94 -34.76 -1.87
C LYS A 72 34.72 -35.72 -0.70
N GLU A 73 33.55 -36.34 -0.74
CA GLU A 73 33.12 -37.52 0.02
C GLU A 73 32.75 -37.30 1.49
N GLU A 74 31.53 -37.76 1.79
CA GLU A 74 31.05 -38.16 3.10
C GLU A 74 30.53 -37.06 4.04
N LYS A 75 29.25 -36.67 3.84
CA LYS A 75 28.21 -36.59 4.89
C LYS A 75 26.95 -35.86 4.41
N THR A 76 26.17 -36.52 3.55
CA THR A 76 24.74 -36.21 3.36
C THR A 76 23.91 -36.90 4.44
N THR A 77 24.02 -36.48 5.70
CA THR A 77 23.01 -36.77 6.72
C THR A 77 23.30 -35.92 7.96
N LYS A 78 22.34 -35.08 8.35
CA LYS A 78 22.30 -34.22 9.57
C LYS A 78 22.51 -32.70 9.41
N LEU A 79 22.11 -32.10 8.29
CA LEU A 79 21.76 -30.66 8.25
C LEU A 79 20.31 -30.40 7.80
N GLY A 80 19.43 -31.38 7.98
CA GLY A 80 18.00 -31.26 7.71
C GLY A 80 17.20 -30.79 8.93
N LYS A 81 17.57 -29.67 9.57
CA LYS A 81 16.58 -28.94 10.37
C LYS A 81 15.72 -28.18 9.38
N ILE A 82 14.65 -28.85 8.94
CA ILE A 82 13.56 -28.31 8.14
C ILE A 82 13.10 -27.02 8.85
N ILE A 83 13.55 -25.88 8.34
CA ILE A 83 12.99 -24.58 8.71
C ILE A 83 11.61 -24.61 8.09
N GLN A 84 10.63 -24.98 8.91
CA GLN A 84 9.24 -25.09 8.50
C GLN A 84 8.83 -23.73 7.98
N ASN A 85 8.63 -23.65 6.67
CA ASN A 85 7.93 -22.56 6.01
C ASN A 85 6.71 -22.22 6.89
N PRO A 86 6.62 -21.01 7.47
CA PRO A 86 5.56 -20.66 8.40
C PRO A 86 4.26 -20.92 7.67
N GLY A 87 3.61 -22.03 7.96
CA GLY A 87 2.71 -22.65 7.00
C GLY A 87 1.47 -21.81 6.77
N GLU A 88 0.72 -22.14 5.71
CA GLU A 88 -0.61 -21.57 5.42
C GLU A 88 -1.50 -21.50 6.68
N ASN A 89 -1.40 -22.51 7.55
CA ASN A 89 -2.11 -22.56 8.82
C ASN A 89 -1.82 -21.37 9.76
N LYS A 90 -0.60 -20.83 9.76
CA LYS A 90 -0.22 -19.66 10.58
C LYS A 90 -0.90 -18.40 10.03
N LEU A 91 -0.78 -18.16 8.72
CA LEU A 91 -1.47 -17.03 8.05
C LEU A 91 -2.98 -17.09 8.28
N LYS A 92 -3.57 -18.28 8.15
CA LYS A 92 -5.01 -18.48 8.38
C LYS A 92 -5.41 -18.08 9.80
N LYS A 93 -4.66 -18.52 10.81
CA LYS A 93 -4.90 -18.15 12.22
C LYS A 93 -4.75 -16.65 12.46
N GLU A 94 -3.74 -16.01 11.86
CA GLU A 94 -3.55 -14.55 11.98
C GLU A 94 -4.72 -13.77 11.38
N LEU A 95 -5.24 -14.21 10.22
CA LEU A 95 -6.45 -13.65 9.61
C LEU A 95 -7.69 -13.87 10.50
N GLU A 96 -7.90 -15.09 11.00
CA GLU A 96 -9.01 -15.41 11.90
C GLU A 96 -8.98 -14.55 13.18
N ASN A 97 -7.80 -14.38 13.78
CA ASN A 97 -7.61 -13.59 15.00
C ASN A 97 -7.91 -12.11 14.76
N ARG A 98 -7.43 -11.54 13.65
CA ARG A 98 -7.68 -10.12 13.33
C ARG A 98 -9.10 -9.85 12.88
N MET A 99 -9.80 -10.86 12.34
CA MET A 99 -11.19 -10.75 11.90
C MET A 99 -12.21 -11.18 12.96
N ILE A 100 -11.80 -11.37 14.21
CA ILE A 100 -12.70 -11.84 15.27
C ILE A 100 -13.91 -10.91 15.47
N PHE A 101 -13.73 -9.60 15.24
CA PHE A 101 -14.80 -8.59 15.32
C PHE A 101 -15.87 -8.74 14.23
N ILE A 102 -15.58 -9.49 13.15
CA ILE A 102 -16.51 -9.74 12.03
C ILE A 102 -17.35 -10.99 12.29
N LYS A 103 -16.88 -11.87 13.19
CA LYS A 103 -17.43 -13.21 13.47
C LYS A 103 -18.76 -13.19 14.24
N ASP A 104 -19.43 -12.06 14.31
CA ASP A 104 -20.73 -11.94 14.97
C ASP A 104 -21.80 -12.73 14.19
N LYS A 105 -22.08 -13.93 14.72
CA LYS A 105 -23.28 -14.77 14.61
C LYS A 105 -23.45 -15.71 13.43
N ASP A 106 -22.87 -15.44 12.26
CA ASP A 106 -23.14 -16.24 11.05
C ASP A 106 -21.94 -17.11 10.63
N GLU A 107 -21.19 -16.76 9.58
CA GLU A 107 -20.14 -17.64 9.05
C GLU A 107 -19.00 -16.85 8.40
N LEU A 108 -17.77 -17.01 8.92
CA LEU A 108 -16.55 -16.49 8.30
C LEU A 108 -15.70 -17.68 7.83
N LYS A 109 -15.45 -17.76 6.52
CA LYS A 109 -14.61 -18.79 5.90
C LYS A 109 -13.42 -18.14 5.20
N ILE A 110 -12.22 -18.53 5.62
CA ILE A 110 -10.97 -18.07 5.04
C ILE A 110 -10.30 -19.24 4.31
N SER A 111 -10.00 -19.04 3.04
CA SER A 111 -9.36 -20.01 2.15
C SER A 111 -8.07 -19.41 1.59
N ILE A 112 -6.95 -20.07 1.85
CA ILE A 112 -5.67 -19.73 1.22
C ILE A 112 -5.61 -20.51 -0.08
N LEU A 113 -5.63 -19.79 -1.19
CA LEU A 113 -5.67 -20.38 -2.54
C LEU A 113 -4.26 -20.66 -3.07
N LYS A 114 -3.30 -19.82 -2.70
CA LYS A 114 -1.89 -19.96 -3.09
C LYS A 114 -1.00 -19.35 -2.02
N TYR A 115 0.06 -20.06 -1.66
CA TYR A 115 1.04 -19.60 -0.70
C TYR A 115 2.44 -20.02 -1.14
N ASP A 116 3.24 -19.05 -1.56
CA ASP A 116 4.62 -19.26 -2.01
C ASP A 116 5.47 -18.08 -1.55
N LEU A 117 6.07 -18.20 -0.36
CA LEU A 117 6.94 -17.17 0.19
C LEU A 117 8.20 -16.94 -0.66
N ASN A 118 8.71 -17.97 -1.32
CA ASN A 118 9.92 -17.86 -2.14
C ASN A 118 9.68 -16.95 -3.35
N LYS A 119 8.49 -17.05 -3.95
CA LYS A 119 8.03 -16.15 -5.02
C LYS A 119 7.36 -14.88 -4.51
N GLY A 120 7.22 -14.71 -3.19
CA GLY A 120 6.49 -13.60 -2.58
C GLY A 120 5.00 -13.57 -2.92
N ILE A 121 4.37 -14.70 -3.24
CA ILE A 121 2.96 -14.75 -3.66
C ILE A 121 2.09 -15.31 -2.54
N ILE A 122 1.07 -14.54 -2.15
CA ILE A 122 -0.02 -15.03 -1.28
C ILE A 122 -1.35 -14.66 -1.95
N CYS A 123 -2.25 -15.63 -2.07
CA CYS A 123 -3.62 -15.45 -2.53
C CYS A 123 -4.59 -15.97 -1.46
N VAL A 124 -5.45 -15.09 -0.97
CA VAL A 124 -6.44 -15.37 0.06
C VAL A 124 -7.82 -15.03 -0.46
N GLU A 125 -8.77 -15.90 -0.17
CA GLU A 125 -10.19 -15.70 -0.40
C GLU A 125 -10.92 -15.71 0.95
N VAL A 126 -11.65 -14.65 1.25
CA VAL A 126 -12.45 -14.49 2.46
C VAL A 126 -13.92 -14.45 2.06
N HIS A 127 -14.70 -15.34 2.65
CA HIS A 127 -16.16 -15.37 2.53
C HIS A 127 -16.75 -15.05 3.89
N ASP A 128 -17.63 -14.07 3.91
CA ASP A 128 -18.30 -13.60 5.11
C ASP A 128 -19.81 -13.57 4.83
N LYS A 129 -20.53 -14.49 5.47
CA LYS A 129 -21.99 -14.46 5.51
C LYS A 129 -22.41 -13.74 6.78
N TYR A 130 -23.28 -12.75 6.64
CA TYR A 130 -23.79 -12.00 7.78
C TYR A 130 -25.20 -11.47 7.55
N ARG A 131 -25.91 -11.27 8.65
CA ARG A 131 -27.26 -10.70 8.65
C ARG A 131 -27.20 -9.17 8.67
N ILE A 132 -27.89 -8.54 7.71
CA ILE A 132 -28.11 -7.09 7.73
C ILE A 132 -29.32 -6.74 8.61
N PHE A 133 -29.50 -5.45 8.93
CA PHE A 133 -30.58 -4.97 9.78
C PHE A 133 -31.99 -5.42 9.33
N SER A 134 -32.21 -5.58 8.03
CA SER A 134 -33.47 -6.11 7.48
C SER A 134 -33.73 -7.60 7.77
N GLY A 135 -32.83 -8.29 8.48
CA GLY A 135 -32.89 -9.73 8.75
C GLY A 135 -32.42 -10.61 7.59
N LYS A 136 -32.20 -10.03 6.39
CA LYS A 136 -31.69 -10.77 5.23
C LYS A 136 -30.21 -11.15 5.42
N ILE A 137 -29.84 -12.33 4.93
CA ILE A 137 -28.44 -12.77 4.89
C ILE A 137 -27.79 -12.19 3.63
N LYS A 138 -26.61 -11.60 3.81
CA LYS A 138 -25.73 -11.15 2.73
C LYS A 138 -24.44 -11.96 2.77
N ASN A 139 -23.86 -12.17 1.60
CA ASN A 139 -22.59 -12.86 1.43
C ASN A 139 -21.60 -11.88 0.78
N ILE A 140 -20.51 -11.58 1.47
CA ILE A 140 -19.38 -10.83 0.95
C ILE A 140 -18.27 -11.82 0.63
N LYS A 141 -17.80 -11.75 -0.61
CA LYS A 141 -16.67 -12.51 -1.08
C LYS A 141 -15.56 -11.55 -1.47
N VAL A 142 -14.41 -11.67 -0.83
CA VAL A 142 -13.22 -10.86 -1.08
C VAL A 142 -12.10 -11.78 -1.53
N TYR A 143 -11.53 -11.47 -2.70
CA TYR A 143 -10.33 -12.11 -3.20
C TYR A 143 -9.19 -11.10 -3.11
N LYS A 144 -8.09 -11.49 -2.46
CA LYS A 144 -6.90 -10.67 -2.36
C LYS A 144 -5.66 -11.47 -2.75
N GLN A 145 -4.87 -10.87 -3.63
CA GLN A 145 -3.56 -11.37 -4.01
C GLN A 145 -2.53 -10.29 -3.70
N ILE A 146 -1.44 -10.71 -3.06
CA ILE A 146 -0.25 -9.88 -2.91
C ILE A 146 0.91 -10.63 -3.56
N ILE A 147 1.67 -9.89 -4.35
CA ILE A 147 2.92 -10.33 -4.96
C ILE A 147 3.98 -9.37 -4.43
N PHE A 148 4.94 -9.91 -3.70
CA PHE A 148 6.12 -9.20 -3.24
C PHE A 148 7.27 -9.53 -4.17
N ASP A 149 7.74 -8.51 -4.88
CA ASP A 149 8.97 -8.60 -5.62
C ASP A 149 10.15 -8.31 -4.67
N LYS A 150 11.10 -9.24 -4.58
CA LYS A 150 12.33 -9.06 -3.78
C LYS A 150 13.10 -7.81 -4.25
N GLU A 151 13.04 -7.51 -5.55
CA GLU A 151 13.69 -6.34 -6.14
C GLU A 151 13.07 -5.04 -5.61
N ASP A 152 11.74 -4.97 -5.46
CA ASP A 152 11.02 -3.80 -4.93
C ASP A 152 11.30 -3.53 -3.44
N ILE A 153 11.58 -4.57 -2.63
CA ILE A 153 11.94 -4.41 -1.21
C ILE A 153 13.38 -3.88 -1.10
N SER A 154 14.30 -4.48 -1.86
CA SER A 154 15.68 -3.99 -1.92
C SER A 154 15.75 -2.56 -2.45
N LEU A 155 14.85 -2.18 -3.38
CA LEU A 155 14.67 -0.81 -3.83
C LEU A 155 14.02 0.07 -2.77
N LYS A 156 13.06 -0.38 -1.96
CA LYS A 156 12.50 0.48 -0.88
C LYS A 156 13.46 0.72 0.27
N GLU A 157 14.32 -0.25 0.58
CA GLU A 157 15.34 -0.12 1.63
C GLU A 157 16.62 0.56 1.12
N LYS A 158 16.99 0.42 -0.16
CA LYS A 158 18.14 1.13 -0.78
C LYS A 158 17.77 2.45 -1.44
N THR A 159 16.51 2.70 -1.78
CA THR A 159 16.11 3.94 -2.45
C THR A 159 15.59 4.98 -1.49
N GLU A 160 16.55 5.62 -0.83
CA GLU A 160 16.55 7.04 -0.55
C GLU A 160 16.41 7.87 -1.84
N TYR A 161 15.61 7.51 -2.85
CA TYR A 161 15.46 8.31 -4.06
C TYR A 161 14.05 8.89 -4.15
N ARG A 162 13.96 10.21 -4.32
CA ARG A 162 12.73 10.96 -4.60
C ARG A 162 12.67 11.33 -6.07
N THR A 163 11.47 11.35 -6.61
CA THR A 163 11.24 11.82 -7.98
C THR A 163 10.78 13.28 -7.91
N LEU A 164 11.58 14.20 -8.44
CA LEU A 164 11.15 15.57 -8.73
C LEU A 164 10.51 15.59 -10.12
N ILE A 165 9.31 16.16 -10.19
CA ILE A 165 8.57 16.38 -11.43
C ILE A 165 8.40 17.89 -11.59
N PHE A 166 8.88 18.41 -12.72
CA PHE A 166 8.78 19.83 -13.06
C PHE A 166 7.65 20.03 -14.05
N TYR A 167 6.72 20.91 -13.69
CA TYR A 167 5.55 21.26 -14.49
C TYR A 167 5.71 22.68 -15.07
N ASP A 168 5.17 22.86 -16.27
CA ASP A 168 4.90 24.16 -16.88
C ASP A 168 3.52 24.10 -17.52
N ARG A 169 2.56 24.90 -17.02
CA ARG A 169 1.16 24.91 -17.47
C ARG A 169 0.57 23.50 -17.57
N ASP A 170 0.71 22.73 -16.49
CA ASP A 170 0.27 21.32 -16.37
C ASP A 170 1.00 20.31 -17.29
N ILE A 171 2.00 20.75 -18.07
CA ILE A 171 2.83 19.88 -18.89
C ILE A 171 4.11 19.52 -18.13
N VAL A 172 4.38 18.22 -18.00
CA VAL A 172 5.63 17.73 -17.41
C VAL A 172 6.76 17.94 -18.40
N TYR A 173 7.67 18.89 -18.12
CA TYR A 173 8.81 19.14 -19.00
C TYR A 173 10.10 18.44 -18.54
N LYS A 174 10.21 18.07 -17.24
CA LYS A 174 11.35 17.30 -16.74
C LYS A 174 10.98 16.43 -15.55
N LYS A 175 11.53 15.21 -15.51
CA LYS A 175 11.41 14.27 -14.39
C LYS A 175 12.80 13.81 -13.98
N VAL A 176 13.15 13.93 -12.71
CA VAL A 176 14.48 13.58 -12.20
C VAL A 176 14.36 12.75 -10.93
N ARG A 177 15.09 11.63 -10.87
CA ARG A 177 15.18 10.78 -9.68
C ARG A 177 16.46 11.15 -8.92
N LEU A 178 16.33 11.59 -7.67
CA LEU A 178 17.43 12.15 -6.86
C LEU A 178 17.51 11.48 -5.50
N LYS A 179 18.73 11.34 -4.98
CA LYS A 179 18.94 10.78 -3.66
C LYS A 179 18.53 11.78 -2.56
N VAL A 180 17.90 11.33 -1.48
CA VAL A 180 17.55 12.13 -0.30
C VAL A 180 18.85 12.70 0.28
N GLY A 181 18.85 14.00 0.60
CA GLY A 181 20.05 14.73 1.02
C GLY A 181 20.93 15.27 -0.12
N SER A 182 20.65 14.93 -1.39
CA SER A 182 21.35 15.56 -2.53
C SER A 182 20.82 16.97 -2.82
N VAL A 183 21.74 17.88 -3.18
CA VAL A 183 21.41 19.22 -3.66
C VAL A 183 21.23 19.17 -5.17
N TYR A 184 20.05 19.57 -5.65
CA TYR A 184 19.77 19.61 -7.08
C TYR A 184 19.71 21.04 -7.58
N LYS A 185 20.55 21.35 -8.57
CA LYS A 185 20.52 22.63 -9.28
C LYS A 185 19.43 22.56 -10.34
N VAL A 186 18.39 23.38 -10.18
CA VAL A 186 17.30 23.46 -11.16
C VAL A 186 17.91 23.90 -12.50
N PRO A 187 17.72 23.11 -13.58
CA PRO A 187 18.23 23.45 -14.90
C PRO A 187 17.53 24.71 -15.40
N GLU A 188 18.25 25.48 -16.21
CA GLU A 188 17.67 26.66 -16.85
C GLU A 188 16.50 26.23 -17.74
N TYR A 189 15.30 26.74 -17.43
CA TYR A 189 14.11 26.46 -18.19
C TYR A 189 14.21 27.21 -19.53
N ILE A 190 14.34 26.45 -20.63
CA ILE A 190 14.22 26.99 -21.97
C ILE A 190 12.73 26.91 -22.33
N PRO A 191 12.00 28.03 -22.37
CA PRO A 191 10.60 28.01 -22.77
C PRO A 191 10.47 27.41 -24.15
N VAL A 192 9.52 26.48 -24.31
CA VAL A 192 9.04 26.11 -25.65
C VAL A 192 8.53 27.40 -26.28
N PRO A 193 8.99 27.79 -27.48
CA PRO A 193 8.67 29.08 -28.07
C PRO A 193 7.17 29.22 -28.28
N ASN A 194 6.51 29.88 -27.33
CA ASN A 194 5.17 30.41 -27.49
C ASN A 194 5.33 31.89 -27.86
N PRO A 195 4.86 32.32 -29.04
CA PRO A 195 5.13 33.66 -29.57
C PRO A 195 4.57 34.82 -28.73
N ASN A 196 3.82 34.57 -27.66
CA ASN A 196 3.10 35.59 -26.89
C ASN A 196 3.60 35.84 -25.45
N ILE A 197 4.83 35.45 -25.08
CA ILE A 197 5.28 35.59 -23.68
C ILE A 197 6.60 36.37 -23.60
N GLN A 198 6.55 37.52 -22.93
CA GLN A 198 7.73 38.35 -22.63
C GLN A 198 8.69 37.60 -21.69
N LYS A 199 9.99 37.67 -22.00
CA LYS A 199 11.08 37.01 -21.25
C LYS A 199 11.14 37.56 -19.82
N LYS A 200 10.72 36.76 -18.83
CA LYS A 200 10.98 37.01 -17.41
C LYS A 200 12.28 36.31 -17.01
N GLN A 201 13.25 37.04 -16.46
CA GLN A 201 14.49 36.47 -15.95
C GLN A 201 14.18 35.54 -14.76
N VAL A 202 14.62 34.28 -14.85
CA VAL A 202 14.43 33.29 -13.79
C VAL A 202 15.60 33.37 -12.81
N LYS A 203 15.31 33.71 -11.56
CA LYS A 203 16.27 33.70 -10.45
C LYS A 203 16.67 32.24 -10.15
N LYS A 204 17.97 31.97 -9.95
CA LYS A 204 18.48 30.63 -9.66
C LYS A 204 18.08 30.22 -8.24
N GLU A 205 17.17 29.26 -8.11
CA GLU A 205 16.79 28.67 -6.82
C GLU A 205 17.47 27.31 -6.63
N MET A 206 17.95 27.05 -5.40
CA MET A 206 18.44 25.75 -4.97
C MET A 206 17.41 25.14 -4.02
N ILE A 207 17.11 23.85 -4.20
CA ILE A 207 16.15 23.13 -3.35
C ILE A 207 16.91 22.08 -2.55
N LEU A 208 16.84 22.18 -1.22
CA LEU A 208 17.31 21.16 -0.29
C LEU A 208 16.15 20.20 0.01
N ILE A 209 16.33 18.91 -0.27
CA ILE A 209 15.29 17.89 -0.04
C ILE A 209 15.42 17.36 1.39
N LYS A 210 14.53 17.80 2.29
CA LYS A 210 14.47 17.31 3.67
C LYS A 210 13.66 16.01 3.79
N PRO A 211 13.90 15.20 4.84
CA PRO A 211 13.10 14.00 5.11
C PRO A 211 11.62 14.35 5.34
N GLY A 212 10.71 13.63 4.69
CA GLY A 212 9.26 13.75 4.91
C GLY A 212 8.54 14.88 4.15
N GLU A 213 9.27 15.75 3.45
CA GLU A 213 8.69 16.91 2.77
C GLU A 213 8.16 16.55 1.37
N LYS A 214 6.90 16.92 1.07
CA LYS A 214 6.35 16.90 -0.30
C LYS A 214 6.66 18.25 -0.93
N ILE A 215 7.64 18.30 -1.82
CA ILE A 215 8.02 19.54 -2.50
C ILE A 215 7.29 19.59 -3.84
N SER A 216 6.31 20.49 -3.96
CA SER A 216 5.75 20.93 -5.24
C SER A 216 6.34 22.30 -5.55
N VAL A 217 7.16 22.39 -6.60
CA VAL A 217 7.66 23.68 -7.10
C VAL A 217 6.71 24.12 -8.19
N THR A 218 5.77 24.99 -7.83
CA THR A 218 4.93 25.70 -8.81
C THR A 218 5.64 26.99 -9.20
N ASN A 219 5.64 27.33 -10.49
CA ASN A 219 6.04 28.67 -10.95
C ASN A 219 4.93 29.71 -10.75
N GLU A 220 3.95 29.42 -9.90
CA GLU A 220 2.87 30.34 -9.56
C GLU A 220 3.37 31.32 -8.50
N MET A 221 3.14 32.62 -8.73
CA MET A 221 3.51 33.68 -7.79
C MET A 221 2.96 33.37 -6.40
N PRO A 222 3.80 33.29 -5.35
CA PRO A 222 3.29 33.40 -3.99
C PRO A 222 2.73 34.82 -3.87
N ASN A 223 1.40 34.92 -3.82
CA ASN A 223 0.77 36.12 -3.28
C ASN A 223 1.12 36.16 -1.79
N GLU A 224 2.04 37.06 -1.46
CA GLU A 224 2.31 37.59 -0.12
C GLU A 224 2.36 36.55 1.01
N VAL A 225 3.54 35.97 1.23
CA VAL A 225 3.90 35.50 2.56
C VAL A 225 5.24 36.13 2.92
N GLU A 226 5.18 37.19 3.73
CA GLU A 226 6.33 37.74 4.43
C GLU A 226 6.92 36.65 5.34
N TYR A 227 8.20 36.33 5.12
CA TYR A 227 9.01 35.69 6.13
C TYR A 227 10.07 36.69 6.59
N SER A 228 9.98 37.06 7.86
CA SER A 228 10.97 37.85 8.59
C SER A 228 12.32 37.14 8.60
N LEU A 229 13.36 37.90 8.30
CA LEU A 229 14.76 37.49 8.42
C LEU A 229 15.09 37.29 9.91
N ILE A 230 15.49 36.07 10.27
CA ILE A 230 16.28 35.84 11.47
C ILE A 230 17.75 36.11 11.08
N GLU A 231 18.27 37.25 11.52
CA GLU A 231 19.70 37.52 11.49
C GLU A 231 20.43 36.65 12.52
N LYS A 232 21.67 36.31 12.20
CA LYS A 232 22.57 35.41 12.95
C LYS A 232 22.89 35.90 14.36
#